data_AF-A0A949IIB5-F1
#
_entry.id   AF-A0A949IIB5-F1
#
_cell.length_a   1.000
_cell.length_b   1.000
_cell.length_c   1.000
_cell.angle_alpha   90.00
_cell.angle_beta   90.00
_cell.angle_gamma   90.00
#
_symmetry.space_group_name_H-M   'P 1'
#
loop_
_entity.id
_entity.type
_entity.pdbx_description
1 polymer ?
#
loop_
_entity_poly.entity_id
_entity_poly.type
_entity_poly.pdbx_seq_one_letter_code
_entity_poly.pdbx_strand_id
1 'polypeptide(L)' 'MAPRTNTTGGSVANFLVDWMSAEKVSEPIAEAVMISSGSARSVSFVSRGTVLSRKP' A
#
# COMPACT_ATOMS: atom_id res chain seq x y z
N MET A 1 15.47 -8.47 16.64
CA MET A 1 14.17 -7.78 16.58
C MET A 1 14.45 -6.28 16.74
N ALA A 2 14.01 -5.44 15.80
CA ALA A 2 14.24 -4.00 15.88
C ALA A 2 13.33 -3.35 16.95
N PRO A 3 13.73 -2.23 17.59
CA PRO A 3 12.89 -1.51 18.54
C PRO A 3 11.60 -0.99 17.88
N ARG A 4 10.46 -0.99 18.60
CA ARG A 4 9.20 -0.43 18.05
C ARG A 4 9.28 1.05 17.67
N THR A 5 10.19 1.79 18.30
CA THR A 5 10.44 3.21 18.04
C THR A 5 11.44 3.44 16.91
N ASN A 6 11.89 2.37 16.25
CA ASN A 6 12.80 2.47 15.12
C ASN A 6 12.06 3.09 13.93
N THR A 7 12.41 4.35 13.62
CA THR A 7 11.85 5.13 12.50
C THR A 7 12.79 5.19 11.30
N THR A 8 13.92 4.49 11.34
CA THR A 8 14.96 4.52 10.28
C THR A 8 14.46 4.05 8.91
N GLY A 9 13.33 3.33 8.85
CA GLY A 9 12.68 2.94 7.59
C GLY A 9 11.69 3.98 7.02
N GLY A 10 11.47 5.11 7.71
CA GLY A 10 10.43 6.07 7.37
C GLY A 10 9.02 5.65 7.84
N SER A 11 8.11 6.61 7.93
CA SER A 11 6.71 6.38 8.34
C SER A 11 5.77 6.08 7.17
N VAL A 12 6.32 5.91 5.96
CA VAL A 12 5.57 5.86 4.71
C VAL A 12 5.84 4.54 4.00
N ALA A 13 4.78 3.80 3.68
CA ALA A 13 4.85 2.61 2.83
C ALA A 13 4.28 2.95 1.45
N ASN A 14 5.16 3.07 0.44
CA ASN A 14 4.75 3.23 -0.95
C ASN A 14 4.89 1.89 -1.66
N PHE A 15 3.87 1.52 -2.44
CA PHE A 15 3.83 0.26 -3.16
C PHE A 15 3.79 0.53 -4.67
N LEU A 16 4.63 -0.19 -5.42
CA LEU A 16 4.47 -0.32 -6.86
C LEU A 16 3.76 -1.65 -7.12
N VAL A 17 2.64 -1.59 -7.83
CA VAL A 17 1.85 -2.77 -8.19
C VAL A 17 2.02 -3.00 -9.68
N ASP A 18 2.59 -4.16 -10.02
CA ASP A 18 2.66 -4.65 -11.38
C ASP A 18 1.66 -5.80 -11.53
N TRP A 19 0.85 -5.75 -12.59
CA TRP A 19 -0.27 -6.68 -12.78
C TRP A 19 -0.31 -7.19 -14.22
N MET A 20 -0.70 -8.46 -14.37
CA MET A 20 -0.93 -9.11 -15.65
C MET A 20 -2.10 -10.10 -15.55
N SER A 21 -2.79 -10.34 -16.66
CA SER A 21 -3.86 -11.34 -16.78
C SER A 21 -3.70 -12.10 -18.10
N ALA A 22 -3.96 -13.41 -18.07
CA ALA A 22 -3.98 -14.24 -19.28
C ALA A 22 -5.22 -13.98 -20.15
N GLU A 23 -6.33 -13.58 -19.52
CA GLU A 23 -7.61 -13.31 -20.17
C GLU A 23 -7.97 -11.83 -20.09
N LYS A 24 -8.89 -11.38 -20.96
CA LYS A 24 -9.40 -10.01 -20.93
C LYS A 24 -10.24 -9.79 -19.67
N VAL A 25 -9.68 -9.03 -18.74
CA VAL A 25 -10.32 -8.65 -17.47
C VAL A 25 -10.44 -7.14 -17.36
N SER A 26 -11.31 -6.69 -16.45
CA SER A 26 -11.36 -5.28 -16.05
C SER A 26 -10.07 -4.84 -15.38
N GLU A 27 -9.78 -3.55 -15.46
CA GLU A 27 -8.60 -2.97 -14.81
C GLU A 27 -8.66 -3.18 -13.28
N PRO A 28 -7.55 -3.62 -12.65
CA PRO A 28 -7.53 -3.85 -11.22
C PRO A 28 -7.60 -2.51 -10.46
N ILE A 29 -8.34 -2.49 -9.35
CA ILE A 29 -8.31 -1.40 -8.38
C ILE A 29 -7.36 -1.81 -7.25
N ALA A 30 -6.35 -0.99 -6.98
CA ALA A 30 -5.44 -1.19 -5.86
C ALA A 30 -5.68 -0.11 -4.80
N GLU A 31 -5.80 -0.51 -3.53
CA GLU A 31 -5.87 0.39 -2.38
C GLU A 31 -4.98 -0.15 -1.26
N ALA A 32 -4.07 0.69 -0.75
CA ALA A 32 -3.22 0.37 0.38
C ALA A 32 -3.87 0.88 1.67
N VAL A 33 -3.92 0.03 2.69
CA VAL A 33 -4.43 0.37 4.03
C VAL A 33 -3.28 0.30 5.03
N MET A 34 -2.97 1.43 5.66
CA MET A 34 -2.03 1.47 6.79
C MET A 34 -2.81 1.52 8.09
N ILE A 35 -2.50 0.61 9.02
CA ILE A 35 -3.15 0.51 10.32
C ILE A 35 -2.10 0.72 11.40
N SER A 36 -2.30 1.75 12.22
CA SER A 36 -1.55 1.93 13.46
C SER A 36 -2.45 1.52 14.62
N SER A 37 -2.03 0.48 15.34
CA SER A 37 -2.66 0.05 16.59
C SER A 37 -1.66 0.26 17.73
N GLY A 38 -1.85 1.33 18.50
CA GLY A 38 -0.95 1.69 19.58
C GLY A 38 -1.51 2.83 20.41
N SER A 39 -1.92 2.52 21.65
CA SER A 39 -2.68 3.37 22.58
C SER A 39 -4.15 3.61 22.18
N ALA A 40 -4.94 4.21 23.08
CA ALA A 40 -6.42 4.19 23.15
C ALA A 40 -7.20 4.66 21.90
N ARG A 41 -6.53 5.03 20.81
CA ARG A 41 -7.15 5.46 19.56
C ARG A 41 -6.37 4.89 18.37
N SER A 42 -7.03 4.02 17.62
CA SER A 42 -6.50 3.50 16.35
C SER A 42 -6.58 4.56 15.26
N VAL A 43 -5.59 4.61 14.39
CA VAL A 43 -5.59 5.46 13.19
C VAL A 43 -5.40 4.56 11.96
N SER A 44 -6.16 4.86 10.92
CA SER A 44 -6.07 4.17 9.63
C SER A 44 -5.96 5.18 8.51
N PHE A 45 -5.09 4.91 7.56
CA PHE A 45 -4.94 5.67 6.32
C PHE A 45 -5.21 4.75 5.14
N VAL A 46 -5.90 5.27 4.13
CA VAL A 46 -6.09 4.59 2.85
C VAL A 46 -5.43 5.39 1.75
N SER A 47 -4.84 4.69 0.78
CA SER A 47 -4.25 5.30 -0.41
C SER A 47 -4.66 4.50 -1.64
N ARG A 48 -5.40 5.14 -2.55
CA ARG A 48 -5.76 4.53 -3.84
C ARG A 48 -4.59 4.60 -4.80
N GLY A 49 -4.34 3.49 -5.48
CA GLY A 49 -3.35 3.40 -6.54
C GLY A 49 -3.72 4.27 -7.73
N THR A 50 -2.69 4.80 -8.39
CA THR A 50 -2.80 5.50 -9.67
C THR A 50 -2.04 4.71 -10.72
N VAL A 51 -2.58 4.65 -11.93
CA VAL A 51 -1.91 3.98 -13.06
C VAL A 51 -0.66 4.76 -13.44
N LEU A 52 0.50 4.09 -13.38
CA LEU A 52 1.79 4.68 -13.78
C LEU A 52 2.17 4.33 -15.22
N SER A 53 1.85 3.11 -15.65
CA SER A 53 2.08 2.63 -17.02
C SER A 53 1.09 1.52 -17.36
N ARG A 54 0.82 1.34 -18.66
CA ARG A 54 0.07 0.20 -19.19
C ARG A 54 1.01 -0.64 -20.03
N LYS A 55 1.08 -1.93 -19.73
CA LYS A 55 1.81 -2.88 -20.57
C LYS A 55 0.96 -3.20 -21.82
N PRO A 56 1.59 -3.42 -22.99
CA PRO A 56 0.89 -3.73 -24.23
C PRO A 56 0.06 -5.02 -24.15
#